data_AF-A0A938FXU3-F1
#
_entry.id   AF-A0A938FXU3-F1
#
_cell.length_a   1.000
_cell.length_b   1.000
_cell.length_c   1.000
_cell.angle_alpha   90.00
_cell.angle_beta   90.00
_cell.angle_gamma   90.00
#
_symmetry.space_group_name_H-M   'P 1'
#
loop_
_entity.id
_entity.type
_entity.pdbx_description
1 polymer ?
#
loop_
_entity_poly.entity_id
_entity_poly.type
_entity_poly.pdbx_seq_one_letter_code
_entity_poly.pdbx_strand_id
1 'polypeptide(L)'
;MKFFSLVLLTTAAAAAFECSLKEYREAPGLKAESEPGGLRVTWQGERGQQLRAVFAIEKGAPRIVELAARGAAGRWAVLGRDLHPEFEITTGRRRISEQQLAPLRKLGAATAERMEREKWNVFWDAPLSIPGTPGVNPDLPRRAEEIRRAQAAYNSSGCEVKTDGARLEVSFPGLSLGIFSGRLAFTVYRGTNLLRQEAIAMTREPSVAYRYGAGLRGFGAAGSRVIWRDTARAWQKYEFGGALNRDPVPLRARN
;
A
#
# COMPACT_ATOMS: atom_id res chain seq x y z
N MET A 1 -56.06 -30.40 0.26
CA MET A 1 -54.70 -30.52 -0.30
C MET A 1 -53.75 -29.67 0.53
N LYS A 2 -52.86 -30.29 1.31
CA LYS A 2 -51.82 -29.58 2.08
C LYS A 2 -50.61 -29.37 1.16
N PHE A 3 -50.33 -28.11 0.82
CA PHE A 3 -49.13 -27.74 0.04
C PHE A 3 -47.90 -27.84 0.94
N PHE A 4 -46.99 -28.76 0.61
CA PHE A 4 -45.65 -28.83 1.19
C PHE A 4 -44.75 -27.87 0.41
N SER A 5 -44.29 -26.79 1.04
CA SER A 5 -43.25 -25.91 0.48
C SER A 5 -41.88 -26.52 0.74
N LEU A 6 -41.17 -26.85 -0.35
CA LEU A 6 -39.79 -27.32 -0.34
C LEU A 6 -38.85 -26.10 -0.30
N VAL A 7 -38.17 -25.89 0.82
CA VAL A 7 -37.12 -24.85 0.93
C VAL A 7 -35.83 -25.44 0.37
N LEU A 8 -35.42 -25.00 -0.83
CA LEU A 8 -34.06 -25.25 -1.32
C LEU A 8 -33.08 -24.37 -0.54
N LEU A 9 -32.27 -24.98 0.33
CA LEU A 9 -31.05 -24.36 0.84
C LEU A 9 -29.99 -24.39 -0.27
N THR A 10 -29.77 -23.25 -0.92
CA THR A 10 -28.57 -23.04 -1.73
C THR A 10 -27.37 -22.87 -0.79
N THR A 11 -26.55 -23.92 -0.68
CA THR A 11 -25.24 -23.80 -0.05
C THR A 11 -24.35 -22.96 -0.97
N ALA A 12 -24.24 -21.67 -0.68
CA ALA A 12 -23.20 -20.84 -1.30
C ALA A 12 -21.84 -21.41 -0.88
N ALA A 13 -21.16 -22.09 -1.80
CA ALA A 13 -19.77 -22.46 -1.60
C ALA A 13 -18.98 -21.15 -1.45
N ALA A 14 -18.52 -20.86 -0.23
CA ALA A 14 -17.56 -19.79 -0.02
C ALA A 14 -16.36 -20.11 -0.92
N ALA A 15 -16.05 -19.22 -1.86
CA ALA A 15 -14.90 -19.37 -2.73
C ALA A 15 -13.68 -19.62 -1.85
N ALA A 16 -13.10 -20.82 -1.98
CA ALA A 16 -11.92 -21.17 -1.21
C ALA A 16 -10.82 -20.19 -1.58
N PHE A 17 -10.22 -19.57 -0.57
CA PHE A 17 -9.02 -18.78 -0.74
C PHE A 17 -7.96 -19.65 -1.44
N GLU A 18 -7.62 -19.31 -2.68
CA GLU A 18 -6.64 -20.06 -3.47
C GLU A 18 -5.43 -19.17 -3.76
N CYS A 19 -4.24 -19.67 -3.41
CA CYS A 19 -2.97 -19.04 -3.73
C CYS A 19 -2.18 -19.89 -4.70
N SER A 20 -1.84 -19.31 -5.85
CA SER A 20 -1.01 -19.98 -6.84
C SER A 20 0.42 -20.06 -6.35
N LEU A 21 0.96 -21.28 -6.27
CA LEU A 21 2.35 -21.57 -5.93
C LEU A 21 3.20 -21.86 -7.18
N LYS A 22 2.75 -21.50 -8.38
CA LYS A 22 3.43 -21.83 -9.65
C LYS A 22 4.84 -21.25 -9.76
N GLU A 23 5.04 -20.03 -9.27
CA GLU A 23 6.36 -19.36 -9.24
C GLU A 23 7.06 -19.49 -7.88
N TYR A 24 6.46 -20.21 -6.93
CA TYR A 24 7.06 -20.47 -5.63
C TYR A 24 8.09 -21.59 -5.76
N ARG A 25 9.25 -21.35 -5.15
CA ARG A 25 10.30 -22.35 -4.96
C ARG A 25 10.68 -22.31 -3.50
N GLU A 26 10.59 -23.45 -2.82
CA GLU A 26 11.03 -23.55 -1.43
C GLU A 26 12.52 -23.24 -1.35
N ALA A 27 12.90 -22.43 -0.37
CA ALA A 27 14.28 -22.02 -0.15
C ALA A 27 14.61 -22.06 1.35
N PRO A 28 15.86 -22.38 1.74
CA PRO A 28 16.23 -22.38 3.15
C PRO A 28 15.91 -21.04 3.81
N GLY A 29 15.14 -21.05 4.89
CA GLY A 29 14.72 -19.86 5.62
C GLY A 29 13.60 -19.03 4.96
N LEU A 30 12.94 -19.53 3.91
CA LEU A 30 11.75 -18.94 3.29
C LEU A 30 10.75 -20.04 2.94
N LYS A 31 9.57 -19.99 3.54
CA LYS A 31 8.54 -21.00 3.31
C LYS A 31 7.18 -20.35 3.12
N ALA A 32 6.43 -20.83 2.14
CA ALA A 32 5.01 -20.55 1.98
C ALA A 32 4.22 -21.86 2.00
N GLU A 33 3.11 -21.86 2.74
CA GLU A 33 2.24 -23.01 2.95
C GLU A 33 0.78 -22.56 2.85
N SER A 34 0.01 -23.21 1.99
CA SER A 34 -1.44 -23.01 1.93
C SER A 34 -2.11 -23.71 3.12
N GLU A 35 -2.99 -23.01 3.82
CA GLU A 35 -3.78 -23.51 4.94
C GLU A 35 -5.27 -23.26 4.67
N PRO A 36 -6.20 -23.96 5.35
CA PRO A 36 -7.63 -23.67 5.22
C PRO A 36 -7.91 -22.18 5.50
N GLY A 37 -8.33 -21.45 4.46
CA GLY A 37 -8.68 -20.03 4.56
C GLY A 37 -7.51 -19.04 4.55
N GLY A 38 -6.26 -19.47 4.26
CA GLY A 38 -5.14 -18.55 4.22
C GLY A 38 -3.82 -19.11 3.65
N LEU A 39 -2.85 -18.21 3.51
CA LEU A 39 -1.47 -18.52 3.14
C LEU A 39 -0.56 -18.15 4.31
N ARG A 40 0.14 -19.15 4.86
CA ARG A 40 1.18 -18.93 5.86
C ARG A 40 2.51 -18.73 5.16
N VAL A 41 3.16 -17.62 5.47
CA VAL A 41 4.56 -17.36 5.11
C VAL A 41 5.39 -17.37 6.38
N THR A 42 6.49 -18.12 6.38
CA THR A 42 7.49 -18.09 7.45
C THR A 42 8.86 -17.78 6.88
N TRP A 43 9.64 -16.98 7.60
CA TRP A 43 11.00 -16.67 7.19
C TRP A 43 11.95 -16.56 8.38
N GLN A 44 13.21 -16.84 8.10
CA GLN A 44 14.31 -16.61 9.01
C GLN A 44 14.67 -15.13 9.00
N GLY A 45 14.66 -14.50 10.17
CA GLY A 45 15.08 -13.12 10.37
C GLY A 45 16.51 -13.00 10.89
N GLU A 46 16.79 -11.88 11.54
CA GLU A 46 18.09 -11.61 12.15
C GLU A 46 18.31 -12.47 13.40
N ARG A 47 19.58 -12.74 13.76
CA ARG A 47 19.96 -13.39 15.03
C ARG A 47 19.22 -14.71 15.31
N GLY A 48 18.91 -15.47 14.26
CA GLY A 48 18.20 -16.75 14.37
C GLY A 48 16.72 -16.62 14.73
N GLN A 49 16.13 -15.43 14.66
CA GLN A 49 14.70 -15.23 14.83
C GLN A 49 13.93 -15.88 13.67
N GLN A 50 12.70 -16.31 13.95
CA GLN A 50 11.73 -16.70 12.94
C GLN A 50 10.54 -15.77 12.97
N LEU A 51 10.03 -15.44 11.80
CA LEU A 51 8.88 -14.57 11.61
C LEU A 51 7.82 -15.32 10.81
N ARG A 52 6.56 -14.92 11.03
CA ARG A 52 5.40 -15.52 10.40
C ARG A 52 4.38 -14.44 10.06
N ALA A 53 3.84 -14.51 8.85
CA ALA A 53 2.66 -13.79 8.44
C ALA A 53 1.63 -14.81 7.90
N VAL A 54 0.37 -14.66 8.29
CA VAL A 54 -0.74 -15.43 7.73
C VAL A 54 -1.62 -14.47 6.96
N PHE A 55 -1.77 -14.67 5.66
CA PHE A 55 -2.59 -13.85 4.78
C PHE A 55 -3.90 -14.54 4.46
N ALA A 56 -4.96 -13.76 4.27
CA ALA A 56 -6.25 -14.23 3.78
C ALA A 56 -6.92 -13.14 2.93
N ILE A 57 -8.04 -13.48 2.30
CA ILE A 57 -8.94 -12.52 1.65
C ILE A 57 -10.28 -12.58 2.36
N GLU A 58 -10.81 -11.40 2.70
CA GLU A 58 -12.16 -11.24 3.24
C GLU A 58 -12.94 -10.26 2.38
N LYS A 59 -14.07 -10.70 1.80
CA LYS A 59 -14.93 -9.89 0.92
C LYS A 59 -14.15 -9.17 -0.19
N GLY A 60 -13.16 -9.85 -0.78
CA GLY A 60 -12.30 -9.30 -1.84
C GLY A 60 -11.09 -8.50 -1.35
N ALA A 61 -10.98 -8.22 -0.05
CA ALA A 61 -9.87 -7.46 0.53
C ALA A 61 -8.81 -8.37 1.18
N PRO A 62 -7.53 -8.26 0.76
CA PRO A 62 -6.43 -8.93 1.44
C PRO A 62 -6.28 -8.43 2.89
N ARG A 63 -5.96 -9.33 3.80
CA ARG A 63 -5.69 -9.04 5.22
C ARG A 63 -4.55 -9.90 5.74
N ILE A 64 -3.86 -9.39 6.75
CA ILE A 64 -2.91 -10.16 7.56
C ILE A 64 -3.67 -10.67 8.78
N VAL A 65 -4.02 -11.96 8.76
CA VAL A 65 -4.73 -12.62 9.86
C VAL A 65 -3.87 -12.59 11.14
N GLU A 66 -2.59 -12.90 11.01
CA GLU A 66 -1.63 -12.84 12.12
C GLU A 66 -0.25 -12.46 11.59
N LEU A 67 0.42 -11.57 12.32
CA LEU A 67 1.85 -11.31 12.21
C LEU A 67 2.51 -11.70 13.54
N ALA A 68 3.53 -12.55 13.51
CA ALA A 68 4.18 -13.07 14.70
C ALA A 68 5.69 -13.21 14.52
N ALA A 69 6.43 -13.16 15.63
CA ALA A 69 7.86 -13.40 15.67
C ALA A 69 8.23 -14.32 16.84
N ARG A 70 9.35 -15.03 16.71
CA ARG A 70 9.87 -15.95 17.70
C ARG A 70 11.39 -15.85 17.76
N GLY A 71 11.95 -15.73 18.96
CA GLY A 71 13.40 -15.86 19.18
C GLY A 71 13.89 -17.31 18.92
N ALA A 72 15.19 -17.52 18.79
CA ALA A 72 15.77 -18.82 18.43
C ALA A 72 15.28 -20.00 19.30
N ALA A 73 15.09 -19.78 20.61
CA ALA A 73 14.54 -20.77 21.55
C ALA A 73 13.23 -20.30 22.22
N GLY A 74 12.57 -19.29 21.64
CA GLY A 74 11.42 -18.62 22.24
C GLY A 74 10.07 -19.25 21.92
N ARG A 75 9.02 -18.71 22.54
CA ARG A 75 7.63 -18.89 22.10
C ARG A 75 7.27 -17.86 21.03
N TRP A 76 6.30 -18.18 20.18
CA TRP A 76 5.74 -17.21 19.23
C TRP A 76 5.09 -16.06 20.01
N ALA A 77 5.52 -14.84 19.71
CA ALA A 77 4.90 -13.59 20.16
C ALA A 77 4.10 -13.00 18.99
N VAL A 78 2.82 -12.73 19.22
CA VAL A 78 1.95 -12.09 18.24
C VAL A 78 2.25 -10.60 18.22
N LEU A 79 2.58 -10.07 17.05
CA LEU A 79 2.86 -8.66 16.80
C LEU A 79 1.58 -7.90 16.38
N GLY A 80 0.65 -8.60 15.74
CA GLY A 80 -0.64 -8.05 15.34
C GLY A 80 -1.56 -9.13 14.79
N ARG A 81 -2.86 -8.87 14.83
CA ARG A 81 -3.91 -9.71 14.27
C ARG A 81 -4.90 -8.86 13.52
N ASP A 82 -5.52 -9.45 12.51
CA ASP A 82 -6.56 -8.81 11.72
C ASP A 82 -6.14 -7.44 11.17
N LEU A 83 -4.94 -7.40 10.59
CA LEU A 83 -4.39 -6.17 10.05
C LEU A 83 -4.84 -5.98 8.61
N HIS A 84 -5.29 -4.77 8.28
CA HIS A 84 -5.74 -4.44 6.93
C HIS A 84 -4.82 -3.40 6.29
N PRO A 85 -4.30 -3.69 5.08
CA PRO A 85 -3.54 -2.74 4.28
C PRO A 85 -4.40 -1.52 3.92
N GLU A 86 -3.83 -0.34 4.11
CA GLU A 86 -4.47 0.91 3.72
C GLU A 86 -3.54 1.72 2.84
N PHE A 87 -4.10 2.27 1.79
CA PHE A 87 -3.44 3.27 0.96
C PHE A 87 -4.42 4.39 0.66
N GLU A 88 -3.92 5.61 0.68
CA GLU A 88 -4.63 6.77 0.20
C GLU A 88 -3.79 7.46 -0.87
N ILE A 89 -4.45 8.07 -1.84
CA ILE A 89 -3.79 8.84 -2.88
C ILE A 89 -4.51 10.16 -3.08
N THR A 90 -3.74 11.21 -3.29
CA THR A 90 -4.22 12.49 -3.80
C THR A 90 -3.51 12.75 -5.12
N THR A 91 -4.26 12.87 -6.21
CA THR A 91 -3.73 13.14 -7.55
C THR A 91 -4.05 14.55 -8.01
N GLY A 92 -3.17 15.11 -8.83
CA GLY A 92 -3.34 16.39 -9.52
C GLY A 92 -2.64 16.37 -10.87
N ARG A 93 -2.80 17.45 -11.63
CA ARG A 93 -2.25 17.58 -12.99
C ARG A 93 -0.96 18.39 -12.99
N ARG A 94 0.14 17.81 -13.49
CA ARG A 94 1.40 18.50 -13.75
C ARG A 94 1.26 19.48 -14.91
N ARG A 95 1.96 20.60 -14.81
CA ARG A 95 2.01 21.63 -15.87
C ARG A 95 3.44 22.13 -16.04
N ILE A 96 3.78 22.53 -17.26
CA ILE A 96 5.03 23.26 -17.52
C ILE A 96 5.04 24.60 -16.75
N SER A 97 6.20 25.17 -16.47
CA SER A 97 6.28 26.54 -15.92
C SER A 97 6.26 27.58 -17.03
N GLU A 98 5.74 28.78 -16.75
CA GLU A 98 5.83 29.92 -17.68
C GLU A 98 7.30 30.31 -17.95
N GLN A 99 8.19 30.15 -16.97
CA GLN A 99 9.64 30.36 -17.14
C GLN A 99 10.25 29.46 -18.21
N GLN A 100 9.84 28.19 -18.28
CA GLN A 100 10.28 27.27 -19.33
C GLN A 100 9.51 27.47 -20.64
N LEU A 101 8.22 27.82 -20.57
CA LEU A 101 7.36 27.94 -21.75
C LEU A 101 7.63 29.22 -22.56
N ALA A 102 7.93 30.35 -21.91
CA ALA A 102 8.11 31.62 -22.60
C ALA A 102 9.26 31.62 -23.63
N PRO A 103 10.47 31.07 -23.36
CA PRO A 103 11.51 30.90 -24.37
C PRO A 103 11.08 29.99 -25.53
N LEU A 104 10.38 28.90 -25.23
CA LEU A 104 9.91 27.96 -26.26
C LEU A 104 8.91 28.62 -27.21
N ARG A 105 8.01 29.47 -26.68
CA ARG A 105 7.08 30.26 -27.49
C ARG A 105 7.83 31.23 -28.42
N LYS A 106 8.83 31.95 -27.90
CA LYS A 106 9.65 32.88 -28.69
C LYS A 106 10.41 32.20 -29.83
N LEU A 107 10.82 30.95 -29.64
CA LEU A 107 11.52 30.14 -30.64
C LEU A 107 10.59 29.38 -31.59
N GLY A 108 9.27 29.56 -31.48
CA GLY A 108 8.29 28.79 -32.28
C GLY A 108 8.30 27.28 -31.98
N ALA A 109 8.86 26.87 -30.84
CA ALA A 109 9.14 25.47 -30.50
C ALA A 109 8.24 24.91 -29.39
N ALA A 110 7.18 25.63 -29.00
CA ALA A 110 6.22 25.22 -27.97
C ALA A 110 5.19 24.19 -28.49
N THR A 111 5.67 23.08 -29.07
CA THR A 111 4.79 21.99 -29.53
C THR A 111 4.21 21.21 -28.35
N ALA A 112 3.05 20.56 -28.55
CA ALA A 112 2.41 19.74 -27.53
C ALA A 112 3.35 18.63 -27.01
N GLU A 113 4.07 17.98 -27.91
CA GLU A 113 5.05 16.94 -27.57
C GLU A 113 6.19 17.49 -26.71
N ARG A 114 6.74 18.67 -27.07
CA ARG A 114 7.79 19.29 -26.26
C ARG A 114 7.26 19.69 -24.89
N MET A 115 6.07 20.27 -24.80
CA MET A 115 5.44 20.59 -23.51
C MET A 115 5.20 19.34 -22.65
N GLU A 116 4.81 18.22 -23.25
CA GLU A 116 4.64 16.94 -22.56
C GLU A 116 5.94 16.46 -21.93
N ARG A 117 7.08 16.58 -22.63
CA ARG A 117 8.38 16.20 -22.08
C ARG A 117 8.88 17.20 -21.02
N GLU A 118 8.83 18.50 -21.32
CA GLU A 118 9.47 19.52 -20.49
C GLU A 118 8.78 19.73 -19.14
N LYS A 119 7.47 19.47 -19.03
CA LYS A 119 6.76 19.63 -17.74
C LYS A 119 7.26 18.71 -16.62
N TRP A 120 7.90 17.59 -16.98
CA TRP A 120 8.51 16.70 -15.99
C TRP A 120 9.75 17.31 -15.33
N ASN A 121 10.40 18.25 -16.02
CA ASN A 121 11.59 18.99 -15.55
C ASN A 121 11.24 20.21 -14.69
N VAL A 122 9.95 20.47 -14.43
CA VAL A 122 9.52 21.62 -13.63
C VAL A 122 9.74 21.31 -12.16
N PHE A 123 10.68 22.02 -11.54
CA PHE A 123 10.99 21.85 -10.12
C PHE A 123 9.92 22.48 -9.21
N TRP A 124 9.46 23.70 -9.53
CA TRP A 124 8.49 24.45 -8.72
C TRP A 124 7.02 24.25 -9.12
N ASP A 125 6.68 23.12 -9.74
CA ASP A 125 5.27 22.79 -9.98
C ASP A 125 4.61 22.45 -8.64
N ALA A 126 3.44 23.03 -8.38
CA ALA A 126 2.63 22.74 -7.20
C ALA A 126 1.27 22.16 -7.63
N PRO A 127 1.20 20.88 -8.08
CA PRO A 127 0.00 20.30 -8.68
C PRO A 127 -1.25 20.30 -7.80
N LEU A 128 -1.04 20.32 -6.50
CA LEU A 128 -2.09 20.22 -5.47
C LEU A 128 -2.43 21.58 -4.83
N SER A 129 -1.84 22.68 -5.29
CA SER A 129 -2.14 24.02 -4.79
C SER A 129 -3.29 24.65 -5.58
N ILE A 130 -4.34 25.09 -4.88
CA ILE A 130 -5.50 25.79 -5.44
C ILE A 130 -5.53 27.20 -4.84
N PRO A 131 -5.70 28.27 -5.65
CA PRO A 131 -5.83 28.27 -7.11
C PRO A 131 -4.49 28.10 -7.86
N GLY A 132 -3.38 27.87 -7.16
CA GLY A 132 -2.04 27.98 -7.72
C GLY A 132 -1.55 29.43 -7.75
N THR A 133 -0.28 29.62 -8.07
CA THR A 133 0.37 30.95 -8.02
C THR A 133 0.33 31.61 -9.40
N PRO A 134 -0.33 32.78 -9.57
CA PRO A 134 -0.39 33.48 -10.85
C PRO A 134 0.97 33.65 -11.51
N GLY A 135 1.06 33.42 -12.83
CA GLY A 135 2.29 33.55 -13.61
C GLY A 135 3.31 32.43 -13.44
N VAL A 136 3.05 31.40 -12.60
CA VAL A 136 3.98 30.26 -12.45
C VAL A 136 3.73 29.18 -13.51
N ASN A 137 2.48 28.83 -13.77
CA ASN A 137 2.07 27.83 -14.77
C ASN A 137 1.05 28.44 -15.74
N PRO A 138 0.93 27.90 -16.97
CA PRO A 138 -0.18 28.23 -17.85
C PRO A 138 -1.52 27.71 -17.28
N ASP A 139 -2.61 28.25 -17.83
CA ASP A 139 -3.99 27.84 -17.57
C ASP A 139 -4.42 27.91 -16.09
N LEU A 140 -3.85 28.84 -15.33
CA LEU A 140 -4.27 29.14 -13.96
C LEU A 140 -5.53 30.04 -13.97
N PRO A 141 -6.41 29.95 -12.95
CA PRO A 141 -6.27 29.17 -11.71
C PRO A 141 -6.51 27.66 -11.89
N ARG A 142 -5.84 26.84 -11.07
CA ARG A 142 -6.21 25.43 -10.84
C ARG A 142 -7.57 25.37 -10.18
N ARG A 143 -8.40 24.41 -10.60
CA ARG A 143 -9.74 24.20 -10.03
C ARG A 143 -9.75 23.03 -9.04
N ALA A 144 -10.70 23.04 -8.11
CA ALA A 144 -10.80 21.99 -7.08
C ALA A 144 -10.99 20.59 -7.68
N GLU A 145 -11.67 20.50 -8.82
CA GLU A 145 -11.97 19.24 -9.51
C GLU A 145 -10.72 18.61 -10.14
N GLU A 146 -9.64 19.36 -10.29
CA GLU A 146 -8.35 18.80 -10.73
C GLU A 146 -7.68 17.95 -9.65
N ILE A 147 -8.10 18.09 -8.38
CA ILE A 147 -7.57 17.28 -7.27
C ILE A 147 -8.54 16.14 -6.95
N ARG A 148 -8.09 14.92 -7.19
CA ARG A 148 -8.86 13.71 -6.86
C ARG A 148 -8.23 13.01 -5.67
N ARG A 149 -9.07 12.58 -4.73
CA ARG A 149 -8.66 11.80 -3.56
C ARG A 149 -9.32 10.44 -3.63
N ALA A 150 -8.57 9.39 -3.32
CA ALA A 150 -9.09 8.03 -3.29
C ALA A 150 -8.39 7.22 -2.21
N GLN A 151 -9.09 6.19 -1.72
CA GLN A 151 -8.52 5.13 -0.89
C GLN A 151 -8.42 3.84 -1.71
N ALA A 152 -7.58 2.92 -1.27
CA ALA A 152 -7.50 1.60 -1.88
C ALA A 152 -8.83 0.85 -1.75
N ALA A 153 -9.27 0.29 -2.87
CA ALA A 153 -10.30 -0.75 -2.90
C ALA A 153 -9.71 -2.03 -3.49
N TYR A 154 -10.26 -3.16 -3.07
CA TYR A 154 -9.75 -4.47 -3.41
C TYR A 154 -10.86 -5.36 -3.93
N ASN A 155 -10.56 -6.10 -5.00
CA ASN A 155 -11.40 -7.17 -5.52
C ASN A 155 -10.53 -8.37 -5.88
N SER A 156 -9.76 -8.85 -4.90
CA SER A 156 -8.90 -10.01 -5.04
C SER A 156 -9.71 -11.30 -4.82
N SER A 157 -9.55 -12.27 -5.71
CA SER A 157 -10.14 -13.61 -5.57
C SER A 157 -9.14 -14.67 -5.09
N GLY A 158 -7.85 -14.35 -5.11
CA GLY A 158 -6.77 -15.25 -4.72
C GLY A 158 -5.45 -14.50 -4.62
N CYS A 159 -4.36 -15.25 -4.45
CA CYS A 159 -3.01 -14.70 -4.42
C CYS A 159 -2.01 -15.48 -5.27
N GLU A 160 -0.84 -14.91 -5.49
CA GLU A 160 0.27 -15.53 -6.21
C GLU A 160 1.52 -15.46 -5.34
N VAL A 161 2.26 -16.56 -5.25
CA VAL A 161 3.50 -16.63 -4.47
C VAL A 161 4.68 -16.85 -5.39
N LYS A 162 5.71 -16.03 -5.19
CA LYS A 162 6.96 -16.09 -5.95
C LYS A 162 8.16 -16.08 -5.02
N THR A 163 9.14 -16.91 -5.33
CA THR A 163 10.47 -16.85 -4.70
C THR A 163 11.48 -16.30 -5.71
N ASP A 164 12.32 -15.36 -5.27
CA ASP A 164 13.43 -14.84 -6.06
C ASP A 164 14.66 -14.63 -5.17
N GLY A 165 15.64 -15.52 -5.26
CA GLY A 165 16.82 -15.50 -4.39
C GLY A 165 16.46 -15.55 -2.91
N ALA A 166 16.74 -14.46 -2.19
CA ALA A 166 16.51 -14.33 -0.74
C ALA A 166 15.19 -13.63 -0.38
N ARG A 167 14.27 -13.44 -1.33
CA ARG A 167 12.94 -12.85 -1.10
C ARG A 167 11.82 -13.80 -1.50
N LEU A 168 10.71 -13.69 -0.76
CA LEU A 168 9.44 -14.32 -1.09
C LEU A 168 8.38 -13.23 -1.16
N GLU A 169 7.68 -13.15 -2.29
CA GLU A 169 6.60 -12.19 -2.55
C GLU A 169 5.25 -12.90 -2.59
N VAL A 170 4.27 -12.33 -1.90
CA VAL A 170 2.85 -12.70 -1.99
C VAL A 170 2.11 -11.54 -2.64
N SER A 171 1.44 -11.82 -3.75
CA SER A 171 0.80 -10.82 -4.60
C SER A 171 -0.71 -11.04 -4.65
N PHE A 172 -1.47 -9.95 -4.53
CA PHE A 172 -2.93 -9.93 -4.55
C PHE A 172 -3.41 -8.99 -5.68
N PRO A 173 -3.73 -9.54 -6.87
CA PRO A 173 -4.32 -8.77 -7.97
C PRO A 173 -5.69 -8.18 -7.60
N GLY A 174 -6.10 -7.11 -8.28
CA GLY A 174 -7.42 -6.49 -8.08
C GLY A 174 -7.42 -5.27 -7.16
N LEU A 175 -6.27 -4.61 -7.00
CA LEU A 175 -6.19 -3.30 -6.35
C LEU A 175 -6.66 -2.20 -7.31
N SER A 176 -7.54 -1.32 -6.83
CA SER A 176 -7.79 -0.01 -7.42
C SER A 176 -7.47 1.09 -6.41
N LEU A 177 -6.84 2.16 -6.88
CA LEU A 177 -6.43 3.31 -6.06
C LEU A 177 -6.68 4.59 -6.86
N GLY A 178 -7.95 5.02 -6.90
CA GLY A 178 -8.39 6.11 -7.77
C GLY A 178 -8.19 5.76 -9.25
N ILE A 179 -7.30 6.50 -9.91
CA ILE A 179 -6.98 6.34 -11.35
C ILE A 179 -5.95 5.25 -11.63
N PHE A 180 -5.49 4.58 -10.57
CA PHE A 180 -4.51 3.51 -10.65
C PHE A 180 -5.18 2.16 -10.49
N SER A 181 -4.70 1.16 -11.23
CA SER A 181 -5.08 -0.24 -11.08
C SER A 181 -3.85 -1.14 -11.05
N GLY A 182 -3.92 -2.23 -10.29
CA GLY A 182 -2.81 -3.16 -10.15
C GLY A 182 -3.01 -4.18 -9.05
N ARG A 183 -2.00 -4.35 -8.20
CA ARG A 183 -1.95 -5.38 -7.17
C ARG A 183 -1.36 -4.85 -5.87
N LEU A 184 -1.76 -5.47 -4.77
CA LEU A 184 -1.06 -5.37 -3.48
C LEU A 184 0.02 -6.45 -3.42
N ALA A 185 1.20 -6.12 -2.92
CA ALA A 185 2.27 -7.08 -2.71
C ALA A 185 2.81 -7.01 -1.28
N PHE A 186 3.17 -8.17 -0.75
CA PHE A 186 3.94 -8.33 0.47
C PHE A 186 5.23 -9.06 0.17
N THR A 187 6.37 -8.52 0.58
CA THR A 187 7.68 -9.16 0.39
C THR A 187 8.39 -9.35 1.72
N VAL A 188 8.86 -10.57 1.97
CA VAL A 188 9.74 -10.88 3.11
C VAL A 188 11.14 -11.19 2.61
N TYR A 189 12.14 -10.90 3.44
CA TYR A 189 13.55 -11.09 3.10
C TYR A 189 14.24 -11.95 4.14
N ARG A 190 14.83 -13.05 3.68
CA ARG A 190 15.63 -13.93 4.54
C ARG A 190 16.78 -13.15 5.17
N GLY A 191 16.95 -13.32 6.48
CA GLY A 191 17.98 -12.64 7.27
C GLY A 191 17.55 -11.27 7.78
N THR A 192 16.31 -10.82 7.54
CA THR A 192 15.77 -9.56 8.07
C THR A 192 14.48 -9.78 8.83
N ASN A 193 14.18 -8.88 9.77
CA ASN A 193 12.90 -8.87 10.47
C ASN A 193 11.83 -8.03 9.75
N LEU A 194 12.00 -7.80 8.44
CA LEU A 194 11.18 -6.88 7.67
C LEU A 194 10.10 -7.62 6.84
N LEU A 195 8.93 -7.00 6.81
CA LEU A 195 7.86 -7.28 5.87
C LEU A 195 7.60 -5.99 5.09
N ARG A 196 7.82 -6.00 3.78
CA ARG A 196 7.55 -4.87 2.90
C ARG A 196 6.13 -4.99 2.34
N GLN A 197 5.36 -3.91 2.38
CA GLN A 197 4.03 -3.80 1.79
C GLN A 197 4.06 -2.77 0.66
N GLU A 198 3.52 -3.11 -0.51
CA GLU A 198 3.54 -2.27 -1.70
C GLU A 198 2.21 -2.27 -2.43
N ALA A 199 1.76 -1.09 -2.87
CA ALA A 199 0.77 -0.96 -3.93
C ALA A 199 1.50 -0.84 -5.27
N ILE A 200 1.49 -1.90 -6.08
CA ILE A 200 2.14 -1.93 -7.39
C ILE A 200 1.05 -1.70 -8.44
N ALA A 201 0.93 -0.46 -8.91
CA ALA A 201 -0.18 -0.05 -9.76
C ALA A 201 0.26 0.92 -10.86
N MET A 202 -0.52 0.97 -11.94
CA MET A 202 -0.28 1.83 -13.09
C MET A 202 -1.49 2.71 -13.39
N THR A 203 -1.26 3.83 -14.07
CA THR A 203 -2.30 4.65 -14.68
C THR A 203 -1.90 4.98 -16.12
N ARG A 204 -2.89 5.18 -16.99
CA ARG A 204 -2.70 5.69 -18.36
C ARG A 204 -2.99 7.18 -18.47
N GLU A 205 -3.44 7.81 -17.38
CA GLU A 205 -3.68 9.25 -17.40
C GLU A 205 -2.37 10.02 -17.54
N PRO A 206 -2.28 10.97 -18.47
CA PRO A 206 -1.07 11.75 -18.68
C PRO A 206 -0.90 12.78 -17.56
N SER A 207 0.35 13.24 -17.38
CA SER A 207 0.65 14.39 -16.50
C SER A 207 0.23 14.21 -15.02
N VAL A 208 0.13 12.99 -14.52
CA VAL A 208 -0.29 12.78 -13.12
C VAL A 208 0.85 13.12 -12.16
N ALA A 209 0.57 14.00 -11.21
CA ALA A 209 1.31 14.08 -9.95
C ALA A 209 0.47 13.44 -8.85
N TYR A 210 1.13 12.77 -7.91
CA TYR A 210 0.44 12.17 -6.78
C TYR A 210 1.24 12.28 -5.49
N ARG A 211 0.51 12.37 -4.39
CA ARG A 211 0.97 12.08 -3.03
C ARG A 211 0.24 10.83 -2.56
N TYR A 212 0.93 9.97 -1.81
CA TYR A 212 0.31 8.79 -1.23
C TYR A 212 0.55 8.71 0.28
N GLY A 213 -0.37 8.03 0.97
CA GLY A 213 -0.20 7.50 2.32
C GLY A 213 -0.33 5.98 2.25
N ALA A 214 0.40 5.28 3.12
CA ALA A 214 0.37 3.83 3.19
C ALA A 214 0.48 3.39 4.66
N GLY A 215 -0.22 2.33 5.02
CA GLY A 215 -0.20 1.82 6.39
C GLY A 215 -0.91 0.48 6.55
N LEU A 216 -1.02 0.09 7.82
CA LEU A 216 -1.79 -1.05 8.28
C LEU A 216 -2.71 -0.55 9.40
N ARG A 217 -4.00 -0.85 9.32
CA ARG A 217 -4.95 -0.68 10.43
C ARG A 217 -5.19 -2.02 11.14
N GLY A 218 -5.83 -1.97 12.32
CA GLY A 218 -6.22 -3.15 13.09
C GLY A 218 -5.40 -3.38 14.36
N PHE A 219 -4.35 -2.59 14.60
CA PHE A 219 -3.60 -2.65 15.86
C PHE A 219 -4.48 -2.23 17.05
N GLY A 220 -4.47 -3.03 18.11
CA GLY A 220 -5.15 -2.69 19.35
C GLY A 220 -4.56 -1.42 19.98
N ALA A 221 -5.41 -0.44 20.27
CA ALA A 221 -5.00 0.83 20.86
C ALA A 221 -4.97 0.80 22.41
N ALA A 222 -5.73 -0.09 23.05
CA ALA A 222 -5.85 -0.11 24.50
C ALA A 222 -4.54 -0.52 25.18
N GLY A 223 -3.98 0.37 26.01
CA GLY A 223 -2.72 0.12 26.73
C GLY A 223 -1.48 0.07 25.83
N SER A 224 -1.61 0.41 24.56
CA SER A 224 -0.52 0.43 23.59
C SER A 224 0.25 1.75 23.64
N ARG A 225 1.47 1.75 23.12
CA ARG A 225 2.30 2.95 22.97
C ARG A 225 3.15 2.89 21.70
N VAL A 226 3.40 4.04 21.09
CA VAL A 226 4.47 4.20 20.10
C VAL A 226 5.69 4.78 20.80
N ILE A 227 6.86 4.23 20.50
CA ILE A 227 8.14 4.78 20.94
C ILE A 227 8.99 4.97 19.69
N TRP A 228 9.64 6.13 19.54
CA TRP A 228 10.54 6.40 18.43
C TRP A 228 11.74 7.21 18.90
N ARG A 229 12.80 7.30 18.07
CA ARG A 229 13.91 8.23 18.29
C ARG A 229 13.75 9.42 17.36
N ASP A 230 13.74 10.62 17.92
CA ASP A 230 13.67 11.83 17.12
C ASP A 230 15.00 12.14 16.39
N THR A 231 15.01 13.24 15.63
CA THR A 231 16.20 13.70 14.89
C THR A 231 17.38 14.06 15.80
N ALA A 232 17.14 14.32 17.09
CA ALA A 232 18.16 14.57 18.11
C ALA A 232 18.59 13.30 18.87
N ARG A 233 18.09 12.12 18.47
CA ARG A 233 18.31 10.81 19.10
C ARG A 233 17.65 10.63 20.46
N ALA A 234 16.78 11.55 20.89
CA ALA A 234 16.05 11.39 22.14
C ALA A 234 14.91 10.39 21.96
N TRP A 235 14.64 9.60 23.00
CA TRP A 235 13.52 8.69 23.02
C TRP A 235 12.22 9.47 23.23
N GLN A 236 11.31 9.30 22.30
CA GLN A 236 9.97 9.86 22.33
C GLN A 236 8.96 8.74 22.55
N LYS A 237 7.85 9.07 23.21
CA LYS A 237 6.79 8.12 23.54
C LYS A 237 5.44 8.79 23.39
N TYR A 238 4.50 8.05 22.81
CA TYR A 238 3.08 8.40 22.75
C TYR A 238 2.26 7.22 23.25
N GLU A 239 1.42 7.42 24.26
CA GLU A 239 0.51 6.40 24.79
C GLU A 239 -0.85 6.50 24.12
N PHE A 240 -1.39 5.36 23.70
CA PHE A 240 -2.75 5.26 23.19
C PHE A 240 -3.72 5.00 24.35
N GLY A 241 -4.97 5.44 24.20
CA GLY A 241 -6.03 5.30 25.21
C GLY A 241 -6.72 6.60 25.61
N GLY A 242 -6.24 7.75 25.14
CA GLY A 242 -6.93 9.04 25.25
C GLY A 242 -8.04 9.20 24.20
N ALA A 243 -8.57 10.43 24.08
CA ALA A 243 -9.55 10.77 23.04
C ALA A 243 -9.05 10.41 21.63
N LEU A 244 -9.96 9.98 20.76
CA LEU A 244 -9.65 9.59 19.40
C LEU A 244 -9.08 10.78 18.63
N ASN A 245 -7.78 10.74 18.31
CA ASN A 245 -7.19 11.65 17.37
C ASN A 245 -7.54 11.20 15.94
N ARG A 246 -8.14 12.08 15.15
CA ARG A 246 -8.48 11.84 13.75
C ARG A 246 -7.50 12.50 12.78
N ASP A 247 -6.59 13.32 13.30
CA ASP A 247 -5.64 14.08 12.51
C ASP A 247 -4.30 13.34 12.42
N PRO A 248 -3.58 13.46 11.28
CA PRO A 248 -2.23 12.93 11.15
C PRO A 248 -1.30 13.52 12.22
N VAL A 249 -0.56 12.66 12.92
CA VAL A 249 0.51 13.08 13.83
C VAL A 249 1.84 12.99 13.10
N PRO A 250 2.47 14.12 12.73
CA PRO A 250 3.77 14.09 12.07
C PRO A 250 4.84 13.60 13.05
N LEU A 251 5.46 12.45 12.75
CA LEU A 251 6.60 11.94 13.49
C LEU A 251 7.89 12.31 12.76
N ARG A 252 8.82 12.97 13.46
CA ARG A 252 10.20 13.13 13.00
C ARG A 252 11.01 12.03 13.62
N ALA A 253 11.44 11.08 12.80
CA ALA A 253 12.28 9.97 13.23
C ALA A 253 13.58 9.98 12.43
N ARG A 254 14.68 9.58 13.08
CA ARG A 254 15.92 9.28 12.39
C ARG A 254 15.88 7.81 11.98
N ASN A 255 16.04 7.53 10.68
CA ASN A 255 16.26 6.18 10.16
C ASN A 255 17.66 5.67 10.52
#